data_AF-A0A5D4NW73-F1
#
_entry.id   AF-A0A5D4NW73-F1
#
_cell.length_a   1.000
_cell.length_b   1.000
_cell.length_c   1.000
_cell.angle_alpha   90.00
_cell.angle_beta   90.00
_cell.angle_gamma   90.00
#
_symmetry.space_group_name_H-M   'P 1'
#
loop_
_entity.id
_entity.type
_entity.pdbx_description
1 polymer ?
#
loop_
_entity_poly.entity_id
_entity_poly.type
_entity_poly.pdbx_seq_one_letter_code
_entity_poly.pdbx_strand_id
1 'polypeptide(L)'
;MARKYTPLSQKNPKLASEWHPSKNGVIRPDDVAAGTNNFAWWICEQGHEWEARINSRNRGTGCPICFGRFQEPLTKTHPILALEWHSNKNGNLTSDDVTAGSTRKVYWKCSICGYPWLSTITNRKHGNGCPKCAGKVVTEENALATINPDVLEEWHPTKNGTLTPDQIHAYSDKKVWWKCKECNHEWPTTPNHRTSQKTACPKCKEKYNVSFEELAFVYFYSKVFQEVKFNHKIDAGDKSYKVDIYVPKYKLILEYDSEFHHRDRLSIDTEKSSQLIKHRNVLIRMREQGLSEVPLQGVINITFSNKNRTQLKKEIMASLYYITQVVNISEEEKHRIESLKEIHIEEQRFKILSQVPPIEQRNNIKQNSSLLTKEFDLEKNFPFGPEHFSYGSSFKLWWTCEDGHSWESAPSTRKKGHGCPVCDGQIATMETSLGTVKKELAYEWDYDKNKDLTPFDILPNSNRKFWWKCSKGHSYKAAPNHRNRGEGCPYCVGKKVGKDNCLAVVNPKLASQWHPTKNENLTPYDITAGSSKKVWWNCDKGHEWQASVYSRKGSKTNKPRGCRECYELGRRKSKSK
;
A
#
# COMPACT_ATOMS: atom_id res chain seq x y z
N MET A 1 -57.26 -38.16 52.31
CA MET A 1 -56.10 -39.00 52.67
C MET A 1 -54.85 -38.13 52.66
N ALA A 2 -54.23 -37.88 53.82
CA ALA A 2 -52.98 -37.14 53.89
C ALA A 2 -51.88 -37.90 53.15
N ARG A 3 -51.17 -37.24 52.22
CA ARG A 3 -49.99 -37.83 51.56
C ARG A 3 -48.97 -38.15 52.66
N LYS A 4 -48.83 -39.43 53.00
CA LYS A 4 -47.69 -39.92 53.80
C LYS A 4 -46.42 -39.59 53.01
N TYR A 5 -45.72 -38.54 53.39
CA TYR A 5 -44.37 -38.31 52.87
C TYR A 5 -43.41 -39.27 53.56
N THR A 6 -42.41 -39.75 52.84
CA THR A 6 -41.32 -40.52 53.46
C THR A 6 -40.38 -39.54 54.17
N PRO A 7 -40.19 -39.65 55.48
CA PRO A 7 -39.21 -38.86 56.23
C PRO A 7 -37.80 -38.98 55.65
N LEU A 8 -36.96 -37.96 55.85
CA LEU A 8 -35.57 -37.97 55.39
C LEU A 8 -34.78 -39.12 56.02
N SER A 9 -34.98 -39.37 57.32
CA SER A 9 -34.39 -40.48 58.06
C SER A 9 -34.68 -41.85 57.43
N GLN A 10 -35.91 -42.07 56.95
CA GLN A 10 -36.33 -43.34 56.35
C GLN A 10 -35.84 -43.47 54.90
N LYS A 11 -35.86 -42.37 54.13
CA LYS A 11 -35.50 -42.41 52.71
C LYS A 11 -33.98 -42.41 52.50
N ASN A 12 -33.22 -41.73 53.34
CA ASN A 12 -31.77 -41.63 53.24
C ASN A 12 -31.13 -41.57 54.65
N PRO A 13 -31.02 -42.72 55.34
CA PRO A 13 -30.49 -42.78 56.71
C PRO A 13 -29.07 -42.24 56.83
N LYS A 14 -28.22 -42.48 55.82
CA LYS A 14 -26.84 -41.97 55.77
C LYS A 14 -26.80 -40.45 55.67
N LEU A 15 -27.71 -39.84 54.92
CA LEU A 15 -27.79 -38.39 54.88
C LEU A 15 -28.35 -37.82 56.20
N ALA A 16 -29.28 -38.52 56.84
CA ALA A 16 -29.82 -38.11 58.14
C ALA A 16 -28.77 -38.11 59.25
N SER A 17 -27.73 -38.97 59.19
CA SER A 17 -26.60 -38.92 60.13
C SER A 17 -25.71 -37.69 59.97
N GLU A 18 -25.81 -36.98 58.85
CA GLU A 18 -25.11 -35.70 58.62
C GLU A 18 -25.93 -34.49 59.08
N TRP A 19 -27.10 -34.68 59.69
CA TRP A 19 -27.92 -33.60 60.23
C TRP A 19 -27.24 -32.94 61.42
N HIS A 20 -27.16 -31.60 61.43
CA HIS A 20 -26.45 -30.91 62.51
C HIS A 20 -27.16 -31.10 63.86
N PRO A 21 -26.45 -31.47 64.94
CA PRO A 21 -27.06 -31.84 66.24
C PRO A 21 -27.74 -30.70 67.02
N SER A 22 -27.60 -29.44 66.60
CA SER A 22 -28.03 -28.27 67.39
C SER A 22 -28.50 -27.07 66.55
N LYS A 23 -27.95 -26.86 65.35
CA LYS A 23 -28.27 -25.70 64.50
C LYS A 23 -29.61 -25.75 63.77
N ASN A 24 -30.31 -26.89 63.79
CA ASN A 24 -31.66 -27.03 63.20
C ASN A 24 -32.80 -26.79 64.19
N GLY A 25 -32.48 -26.35 65.42
CA GLY A 25 -33.46 -26.17 66.48
C GLY A 25 -34.17 -27.48 66.82
N VAL A 26 -35.50 -27.46 66.90
CA VAL A 26 -36.32 -28.63 67.25
C VAL A 26 -36.60 -29.59 66.08
N ILE A 27 -36.24 -29.22 64.85
CA ILE A 27 -36.56 -29.98 63.64
C ILE A 27 -35.58 -31.16 63.50
N ARG A 28 -36.13 -32.37 63.42
CA ARG A 28 -35.38 -33.63 63.23
C ARG A 28 -35.53 -34.14 61.78
N PRO A 29 -34.64 -35.02 61.32
CA PRO A 29 -34.77 -35.68 60.02
C PRO A 29 -36.10 -36.44 59.82
N ASP A 30 -36.73 -36.91 60.90
CA ASP A 30 -38.04 -37.57 60.87
C ASP A 30 -39.20 -36.60 60.54
N ASP A 31 -39.01 -35.31 60.80
CA ASP A 31 -40.05 -34.29 60.68
C ASP A 31 -40.15 -33.71 59.27
N VAL A 32 -39.17 -34.00 58.39
CA VAL A 32 -39.06 -33.38 57.06
C VAL A 32 -39.10 -34.41 55.93
N ALA A 33 -39.79 -34.06 54.85
CA ALA A 33 -39.76 -34.85 53.62
C ALA A 33 -38.40 -34.69 52.92
N ALA A 34 -37.79 -35.80 52.50
CA ALA A 34 -36.48 -35.80 51.81
C ALA A 34 -36.42 -34.94 50.52
N GLY A 35 -37.58 -34.63 49.92
CA GLY A 35 -37.70 -33.81 48.72
C GLY A 35 -37.98 -32.31 48.97
N THR A 36 -37.99 -31.85 50.23
CA THR A 36 -38.29 -30.44 50.55
C THR A 36 -37.18 -29.49 50.10
N ASN A 37 -37.56 -28.28 49.70
CA ASN A 37 -36.62 -27.21 49.35
C ASN A 37 -36.17 -26.36 50.54
N ASN A 38 -36.61 -26.71 51.75
CA ASN A 38 -36.17 -26.04 52.98
C ASN A 38 -34.67 -26.23 53.21
N PHE A 39 -34.06 -25.24 53.85
CA PHE A 39 -32.68 -25.31 54.30
C PHE A 39 -32.60 -26.06 55.64
N ALA A 40 -31.48 -26.75 55.82
CA ALA A 40 -31.06 -27.32 57.08
C ALA A 40 -29.55 -27.15 57.22
N TRP A 41 -29.08 -27.11 58.45
CA TRP A 41 -27.68 -27.20 58.82
C TRP A 41 -27.22 -28.66 58.81
N TRP A 42 -26.02 -28.87 58.31
CA TRP A 42 -25.39 -30.16 58.17
C TRP A 42 -23.99 -30.15 58.77
N ILE A 43 -23.52 -31.31 59.21
CA ILE A 43 -22.16 -31.54 59.65
C ILE A 43 -21.63 -32.81 58.98
N CYS A 44 -20.45 -32.77 58.37
CA CYS A 44 -19.83 -33.96 57.77
C CYS A 44 -18.87 -34.64 58.76
N GLU A 45 -18.40 -35.83 58.42
CA GLU A 45 -17.44 -36.61 59.23
C GLU A 45 -16.14 -35.84 59.57
N GLN A 46 -15.72 -34.91 58.72
CA GLN A 46 -14.56 -34.04 58.96
C GLN A 46 -14.86 -32.83 59.85
N GLY A 47 -16.06 -32.77 60.44
CA GLY A 47 -16.49 -31.67 61.32
C GLY A 47 -16.90 -30.38 60.62
N HIS A 48 -16.87 -30.32 59.28
CA HIS A 48 -17.32 -29.14 58.55
C HIS A 48 -18.83 -28.95 58.69
N GLU A 49 -19.25 -27.75 59.08
CA GLU A 49 -20.65 -27.37 59.27
C GLU A 49 -21.10 -26.40 58.16
N TRP A 50 -22.24 -26.66 57.51
CA TRP A 50 -22.79 -25.77 56.47
C TRP A 50 -24.31 -25.85 56.36
N GLU A 51 -24.93 -24.80 55.83
CA GLU A 51 -26.35 -24.79 55.50
C GLU A 51 -26.57 -25.17 54.03
N ALA A 52 -27.54 -26.05 53.76
CA ALA A 52 -27.91 -26.44 52.40
C ALA A 52 -29.36 -26.91 52.31
N ARG A 53 -29.94 -26.84 51.11
CA ARG A 53 -31.30 -27.34 50.84
C ARG A 53 -31.36 -28.86 50.95
N ILE A 54 -32.37 -29.37 51.66
CA ILE A 54 -32.57 -30.81 51.93
C ILE A 54 -32.67 -31.63 50.64
N ASN A 55 -33.48 -31.20 49.66
CA ASN A 55 -33.59 -31.87 48.36
C ASN A 55 -32.26 -31.91 47.59
N SER A 56 -31.41 -30.87 47.69
CA SER A 56 -30.10 -30.85 47.02
C SER A 56 -29.16 -31.88 47.62
N ARG A 57 -29.14 -31.97 48.95
CA ARG A 57 -28.37 -32.97 49.70
C ARG A 57 -28.87 -34.38 49.38
N ASN A 58 -30.18 -34.57 49.35
CA ASN A 58 -30.80 -35.86 49.02
C ASN A 58 -30.53 -36.33 47.58
N ARG A 59 -30.25 -35.41 46.66
CA ARG A 59 -29.78 -35.71 45.29
C ARG A 59 -28.26 -35.97 45.19
N GLY A 60 -27.55 -36.04 46.32
CA GLY A 60 -26.12 -36.38 46.37
C GLY A 60 -25.17 -35.19 46.42
N THR A 61 -25.65 -33.96 46.69
CA THR A 61 -24.74 -32.83 46.95
C THR A 61 -24.07 -33.05 48.32
N GLY A 62 -22.74 -33.15 48.37
CA GLY A 62 -21.99 -33.35 49.61
C GLY A 62 -21.46 -32.06 50.25
N CYS A 63 -20.56 -32.21 51.22
CA CYS A 63 -19.94 -31.08 51.94
C CYS A 63 -19.15 -30.15 51.01
N PRO A 64 -19.54 -28.87 50.85
CA PRO A 64 -18.84 -27.95 49.95
C PRO A 64 -17.38 -27.73 50.35
N ILE A 65 -17.04 -27.87 51.64
CA ILE A 65 -15.66 -27.71 52.12
C ILE A 65 -14.81 -28.93 51.72
N CYS A 66 -15.28 -30.15 51.99
CA CYS A 66 -14.57 -31.39 51.58
C CYS A 66 -14.39 -31.49 50.06
N PHE A 67 -15.37 -31.02 49.28
CA PHE A 67 -15.32 -31.03 47.81
C PHE A 67 -14.59 -29.79 47.22
N GLY A 68 -13.98 -28.93 48.04
CA GLY A 68 -13.25 -27.75 47.59
C GLY A 68 -14.11 -26.69 46.88
N ARG A 69 -15.42 -26.68 47.15
CA ARG A 69 -16.43 -25.78 46.56
C ARG A 69 -16.81 -24.61 47.48
N PHE A 70 -16.37 -24.61 48.73
CA PHE A 70 -16.56 -23.50 49.64
C PHE A 70 -15.66 -22.32 49.24
N GLN A 71 -16.23 -21.12 49.20
CA GLN A 71 -15.49 -19.88 48.96
C GLN A 71 -15.68 -18.94 50.13
N GLU A 72 -14.58 -18.51 50.71
CA GLU A 72 -14.54 -17.52 51.79
C GLU A 72 -15.12 -16.17 51.34
N PRO A 73 -15.67 -15.37 52.27
CA PRO A 73 -16.14 -14.01 52.01
C PRO A 73 -15.10 -13.12 51.31
N LEU A 74 -15.59 -12.11 50.58
CA LEU A 74 -14.75 -11.14 49.88
C LEU A 74 -13.83 -10.39 50.85
N THR A 75 -14.32 -10.06 52.05
CA THR A 75 -13.55 -9.42 53.13
C THR A 75 -12.35 -10.23 53.58
N LYS A 76 -12.46 -11.56 53.59
CA LYS A 76 -11.39 -12.47 53.99
C LYS A 76 -10.37 -12.67 52.88
N THR A 77 -10.84 -12.86 51.65
CA THR A 77 -9.96 -13.17 50.50
C THR A 77 -9.34 -11.94 49.86
N HIS A 78 -10.03 -10.79 49.89
CA HIS A 78 -9.63 -9.54 49.25
C HIS A 78 -9.97 -8.32 50.13
N PRO A 79 -9.35 -8.19 51.32
CA PRO A 79 -9.68 -7.14 52.30
C PRO A 79 -9.52 -5.72 51.73
N ILE A 80 -8.49 -5.47 50.92
CA ILE A 80 -8.28 -4.17 50.26
C ILE A 80 -9.44 -3.83 49.31
N LEU A 81 -9.95 -4.83 48.58
CA LEU A 81 -11.06 -4.62 47.68
C LEU A 81 -12.37 -4.37 48.46
N ALA A 82 -12.57 -5.06 49.58
CA ALA A 82 -13.72 -4.83 50.46
C ALA A 82 -13.76 -3.41 51.04
N LEU A 83 -12.62 -2.74 51.23
CA LEU A 83 -12.57 -1.32 51.65
C LEU A 83 -13.17 -0.36 50.62
N GLU A 84 -13.26 -0.77 49.35
CA GLU A 84 -13.89 0.02 48.30
C GLU A 84 -15.41 -0.22 48.22
N TRP A 85 -16.00 -0.97 49.14
CA TRP A 85 -17.46 -1.17 49.19
C TRP A 85 -18.17 0.16 49.46
N HIS A 86 -19.22 0.47 48.69
CA HIS A 86 -19.98 1.70 48.94
C HIS A 86 -20.86 1.54 50.19
N SER A 87 -20.77 2.50 51.12
CA SER A 87 -21.34 2.39 52.47
C SER A 87 -22.87 2.25 52.55
N ASN A 88 -23.63 2.86 51.64
CA ASN A 88 -25.10 2.87 51.70
C ASN A 88 -25.83 2.58 50.37
N LYS A 89 -25.12 2.42 49.25
CA LYS A 89 -25.75 2.18 47.93
C LYS A 89 -26.07 0.72 47.63
N ASN A 90 -25.63 -0.20 48.50
CA ASN A 90 -25.83 -1.65 48.35
C ASN A 90 -26.99 -2.19 49.20
N GLY A 91 -27.80 -1.32 49.82
CA GLY A 91 -28.85 -1.72 50.76
C GLY A 91 -28.25 -2.49 51.95
N ASN A 92 -28.87 -3.61 52.32
CA ASN A 92 -28.42 -4.46 53.43
C ASN A 92 -27.25 -5.40 53.06
N LEU A 93 -26.78 -5.38 51.81
CA LEU A 93 -25.70 -6.26 51.36
C LEU A 93 -24.34 -5.73 51.77
N THR A 94 -23.59 -6.51 52.54
CA THR A 94 -22.22 -6.22 52.94
C THR A 94 -21.22 -7.02 52.12
N SER A 95 -19.94 -6.65 52.22
CA SER A 95 -18.84 -7.40 51.61
C SER A 95 -18.57 -8.76 52.26
N ASP A 96 -19.11 -9.02 53.45
CA ASP A 96 -19.05 -10.34 54.11
C ASP A 96 -20.07 -11.33 53.51
N ASP A 97 -21.12 -10.83 52.86
CA ASP A 97 -22.21 -11.65 52.30
C ASP A 97 -21.92 -12.20 50.89
N VAL A 98 -20.76 -11.89 50.32
CA VAL A 98 -20.43 -12.19 48.92
C VAL A 98 -19.03 -12.77 48.78
N THR A 99 -18.82 -13.56 47.73
CA THR A 99 -17.50 -14.12 47.39
C THR A 99 -16.87 -13.35 46.23
N ALA A 100 -15.54 -13.43 46.11
CA ALA A 100 -14.79 -12.74 45.05
C ALA A 100 -15.10 -13.21 43.62
N GLY A 101 -15.71 -14.39 43.46
CA GLY A 101 -16.14 -14.93 42.17
C GLY A 101 -17.55 -14.48 41.72
N SER A 102 -18.24 -13.67 42.53
CA SER A 102 -19.62 -13.28 42.27
C SER A 102 -19.78 -12.32 41.08
N THR A 103 -20.69 -12.64 40.17
CA THR A 103 -21.06 -11.75 39.05
C THR A 103 -22.07 -10.67 39.46
N ARG A 104 -22.44 -10.59 40.75
CA ARG A 104 -23.36 -9.58 41.27
C ARG A 104 -22.79 -8.17 41.07
N LYS A 105 -23.61 -7.27 40.52
CA LYS A 105 -23.29 -5.85 40.41
C LYS A 105 -23.55 -5.16 41.76
N VAL A 106 -22.54 -4.47 42.26
CA VAL A 106 -22.60 -3.69 43.50
C VAL A 106 -21.93 -2.33 43.28
N TYR A 107 -22.33 -1.35 44.09
CA TYR A 107 -21.71 -0.04 44.10
C TYR A 107 -20.37 -0.10 44.86
N TRP A 108 -19.35 0.42 44.21
CA TRP A 108 -18.01 0.64 44.74
C TRP A 108 -17.79 2.14 44.95
N LYS A 109 -16.87 2.49 45.83
CA LYS A 109 -16.40 3.86 46.09
C LYS A 109 -14.90 3.93 45.88
N CYS A 110 -14.45 4.92 45.10
CA CYS A 110 -13.03 4.97 44.71
C CYS A 110 -12.22 5.47 45.89
N SER A 111 -11.18 4.73 46.26
CA SER A 111 -10.23 5.12 47.30
C SER A 111 -9.44 6.40 46.94
N ILE A 112 -9.24 6.67 45.65
CA ILE A 112 -8.48 7.83 45.15
C ILE A 112 -9.36 9.07 45.02
N CYS A 113 -10.46 8.98 44.26
CA CYS A 113 -11.26 10.16 43.91
C CYS A 113 -12.66 10.18 44.53
N GLY A 114 -13.02 9.18 45.33
CA GLY A 114 -14.32 9.06 45.97
C GLY A 114 -15.49 8.74 45.04
N TYR A 115 -15.29 8.67 43.72
CA TYR A 115 -16.36 8.47 42.75
C TYR A 115 -17.09 7.13 42.98
N PRO A 116 -18.43 7.13 43.08
CA PRO A 116 -19.20 5.91 43.20
C PRO A 116 -19.49 5.29 41.83
N TRP A 117 -19.30 3.99 41.65
CA TRP A 117 -19.65 3.30 40.40
C TRP A 117 -20.20 1.90 40.61
N LEU A 118 -21.02 1.44 39.66
CA LEU A 118 -21.59 0.10 39.65
C LEU A 118 -20.69 -0.84 38.84
N SER A 119 -20.25 -1.96 39.42
CA SER A 119 -19.49 -3.00 38.73
C SER A 119 -19.73 -4.37 39.36
N THR A 120 -19.48 -5.44 38.60
CA THR A 120 -19.48 -6.80 39.17
C THR A 120 -18.27 -7.01 40.08
N ILE A 121 -18.43 -7.86 41.10
CA ILE A 121 -17.35 -8.22 42.04
C ILE A 121 -16.21 -8.93 41.29
N THR A 122 -16.54 -9.87 40.40
CA THR A 122 -15.54 -10.53 39.55
C THR A 122 -14.72 -9.56 38.69
N ASN A 123 -15.34 -8.53 38.11
CA ASN A 123 -14.58 -7.53 37.32
C ASN A 123 -13.62 -6.73 38.18
N ARG A 124 -14.05 -6.38 39.41
CA ARG A 124 -13.18 -5.70 40.37
C ARG A 124 -12.02 -6.58 40.81
N LYS A 125 -12.27 -7.86 41.08
CA LYS A 125 -11.24 -8.85 41.40
C LYS A 125 -10.17 -8.92 40.30
N HIS A 126 -10.58 -8.87 39.03
CA HIS A 126 -9.66 -8.84 37.89
C HIS A 126 -8.96 -7.48 37.66
N GLY A 127 -9.08 -6.51 38.58
CA GLY A 127 -8.34 -5.25 38.52
C GLY A 127 -9.03 -4.11 37.77
N ASN A 128 -10.27 -4.25 37.30
CA ASN A 128 -10.99 -3.14 36.65
C ASN A 128 -11.37 -2.07 37.67
N GLY A 129 -10.62 -0.97 37.73
CA GLY A 129 -10.78 0.10 38.74
C GLY A 129 -11.87 1.12 38.45
N CYS A 130 -11.74 2.29 39.10
CA CYS A 130 -12.69 3.39 38.99
C CYS A 130 -12.76 3.94 37.55
N PRO A 131 -13.95 4.03 36.94
CA PRO A 131 -14.10 4.54 35.57
C PRO A 131 -13.77 6.04 35.47
N LYS A 132 -13.94 6.83 36.54
CA LYS A 132 -13.55 8.26 36.55
C LYS A 132 -12.02 8.41 36.48
N CYS A 133 -11.28 7.69 37.32
CA CYS A 133 -9.81 7.70 37.28
C CYS A 133 -9.26 7.13 35.96
N ALA A 134 -9.97 6.19 35.34
CA ALA A 134 -9.61 5.63 34.04
C ALA A 134 -10.04 6.53 32.85
N GLY A 135 -10.55 7.75 33.09
CA GLY A 135 -10.98 8.68 32.04
C GLY A 135 -12.23 8.25 31.27
N LYS A 136 -13.00 7.27 31.76
CA LYS A 136 -14.22 6.75 31.12
C LYS A 136 -15.48 7.53 31.48
N VAL A 137 -15.41 8.38 32.51
CA VAL A 137 -16.47 9.31 32.91
C VAL A 137 -16.11 10.69 32.40
N VAL A 138 -17.08 11.40 31.82
CA VAL A 138 -16.88 12.77 31.36
C VAL A 138 -16.66 13.68 32.56
N THR A 139 -15.59 14.46 32.51
CA THR A 139 -15.23 15.52 33.44
C THR A 139 -14.87 16.77 32.66
N GLU A 140 -14.76 17.92 33.31
CA GLU A 140 -14.38 19.18 32.66
C GLU A 140 -13.02 19.06 31.95
N GLU A 141 -12.09 18.27 32.48
CA GLU A 141 -10.74 18.12 31.94
C GLU A 141 -10.68 17.22 30.69
N ASN A 142 -11.66 16.33 30.49
CA ASN A 142 -11.67 15.37 29.38
C ASN A 142 -12.84 15.55 28.41
N ALA A 143 -13.66 16.58 28.64
CA ALA A 143 -14.74 16.97 27.78
C ALA A 143 -14.23 17.36 26.38
N LEU A 144 -15.08 17.13 25.38
CA LEU A 144 -14.78 17.50 23.99
C LEU A 144 -14.53 19.00 23.85
N ALA A 145 -15.29 19.83 24.58
CA ALA A 145 -15.13 21.27 24.57
C ALA A 145 -13.73 21.73 25.01
N THR A 146 -13.18 21.06 26.03
CA THR A 146 -11.89 21.39 26.63
C THR A 146 -10.72 20.88 25.81
N ILE A 147 -10.76 19.63 25.36
CA ILE A 147 -9.63 19.00 24.67
C ILE A 147 -9.57 19.38 23.18
N ASN A 148 -10.70 19.62 22.53
CA ASN A 148 -10.75 19.88 21.09
C ASN A 148 -11.72 21.03 20.71
N PRO A 149 -11.44 22.28 21.11
CA PRO A 149 -12.31 23.41 20.81
C PRO A 149 -12.51 23.66 19.31
N ASP A 150 -11.49 23.39 18.48
CA ASP A 150 -11.54 23.66 17.03
C ASP A 150 -12.65 22.88 16.31
N VAL A 151 -13.00 21.67 16.79
CA VAL A 151 -14.01 20.83 16.13
C VAL A 151 -15.44 21.32 16.42
N LEU A 152 -15.61 22.20 17.41
CA LEU A 152 -16.91 22.70 17.84
C LEU A 152 -17.54 23.66 16.82
N GLU A 153 -16.74 24.29 15.96
CA GLU A 153 -17.26 25.05 14.82
C GLU A 153 -18.16 24.21 13.91
N GLU A 154 -17.96 22.88 13.91
CA GLU A 154 -18.77 21.94 13.14
C GLU A 154 -19.76 21.14 14.02
N TRP A 155 -19.93 21.48 15.31
CA TRP A 155 -20.97 20.86 16.13
C TRP A 155 -22.35 21.26 15.62
N HIS A 156 -23.24 20.29 15.42
CA HIS A 156 -24.55 20.63 14.87
C HIS A 156 -25.40 21.41 15.90
N PRO A 157 -25.99 22.57 15.53
CA PRO A 157 -26.66 23.46 16.49
C PRO A 157 -27.90 22.87 17.17
N THR A 158 -28.67 22.01 16.49
CA THR A 158 -29.96 21.50 17.02
C THR A 158 -30.08 19.97 17.10
N LYS A 159 -29.47 19.20 16.19
CA LYS A 159 -29.66 17.75 16.09
C LYS A 159 -29.06 16.91 17.23
N ASN A 160 -28.26 17.52 18.12
CA ASN A 160 -27.74 16.85 19.32
C ASN A 160 -28.67 16.99 20.53
N GLY A 161 -29.83 17.65 20.38
CA GLY A 161 -30.78 17.87 21.47
C GLY A 161 -30.15 18.66 22.60
N THR A 162 -30.27 18.16 23.83
CA THR A 162 -29.70 18.79 25.03
C THR A 162 -28.24 18.44 25.30
N LEU A 163 -27.65 17.52 24.52
CA LEU A 163 -26.26 17.12 24.69
C LEU A 163 -25.33 18.25 24.24
N THR A 164 -24.50 18.73 25.16
CA THR A 164 -23.48 19.75 24.88
C THR A 164 -22.09 19.13 24.74
N PRO A 165 -21.14 19.84 24.09
CA PRO A 165 -19.74 19.39 24.01
C PRO A 165 -19.06 19.18 25.38
N ASP A 166 -19.50 19.84 26.44
CA ASP A 166 -19.01 19.66 27.81
C ASP A 166 -19.47 18.34 28.46
N GLN A 167 -20.53 17.74 27.92
CA GLN A 167 -21.17 16.53 28.44
C GLN A 167 -20.74 15.24 27.70
N ILE A 168 -19.75 15.33 26.80
CA ILE A 168 -19.25 14.19 26.04
C ILE A 168 -17.72 14.14 26.08
N HIS A 169 -17.18 12.94 26.25
CA HIS A 169 -15.73 12.71 26.23
C HIS A 169 -15.15 13.02 24.83
N ALA A 170 -13.96 13.64 24.78
CA ALA A 170 -13.30 14.05 23.54
C ALA A 170 -13.08 12.89 22.53
N TYR A 171 -12.88 11.68 23.05
CA TYR A 171 -12.72 10.44 22.28
C TYR A 171 -13.91 9.48 22.39
N SER A 172 -15.11 10.00 22.64
CA SER A 172 -16.31 9.15 22.72
C SER A 172 -16.60 8.45 21.39
N ASP A 173 -17.05 7.20 21.46
CA ASP A 173 -17.60 6.45 20.31
C ASP A 173 -19.12 6.64 20.16
N LYS A 174 -19.75 7.50 20.96
CA LYS A 174 -21.16 7.90 20.77
C LYS A 174 -21.27 8.76 19.51
N LYS A 175 -22.13 8.36 18.57
CA LYS A 175 -22.42 9.16 17.37
C LYS A 175 -23.19 10.42 17.77
N VAL A 176 -22.71 11.56 17.27
CA VAL A 176 -23.34 12.89 17.38
C VAL A 176 -23.38 13.53 16.00
N TRP A 177 -24.25 14.52 15.83
CA TRP A 177 -24.43 15.25 14.58
C TRP A 177 -23.44 16.40 14.46
N TRP A 178 -22.89 16.53 13.26
CA TRP A 178 -21.98 17.60 12.86
C TRP A 178 -22.53 18.32 11.63
N LYS A 179 -22.15 19.58 11.45
CA LYS A 179 -22.48 20.41 10.28
C LYS A 179 -21.21 21.05 9.73
N CYS A 180 -20.93 20.83 8.45
CA CYS A 180 -19.67 21.22 7.85
C CYS A 180 -19.72 22.71 7.60
N LYS A 181 -18.74 23.46 8.09
CA LYS A 181 -18.69 24.91 7.88
C LYS A 181 -18.51 25.29 6.41
N GLU A 182 -17.84 24.44 5.63
CA GLU A 182 -17.53 24.69 4.21
C GLU A 182 -18.70 24.41 3.26
N CYS A 183 -19.41 23.28 3.45
CA CYS A 183 -20.41 22.81 2.49
C CYS A 183 -21.81 22.60 3.07
N ASN A 184 -22.01 22.97 4.34
CA ASN A 184 -23.26 22.80 5.09
C ASN A 184 -23.78 21.35 5.17
N HIS A 185 -22.97 20.36 4.78
CA HIS A 185 -23.33 18.95 4.91
C HIS A 185 -23.52 18.60 6.38
N GLU A 186 -24.60 17.90 6.70
CA GLU A 186 -24.91 17.45 8.06
C GLU A 186 -24.73 15.92 8.12
N TRP A 187 -23.89 15.43 9.03
CA TRP A 187 -23.61 14.00 9.14
C TRP A 187 -23.42 13.52 10.57
N PRO A 188 -23.85 12.28 10.89
CA PRO A 188 -23.55 11.65 12.16
C PRO A 188 -22.17 10.97 12.14
N THR A 189 -21.31 11.29 13.10
CA THR A 189 -20.07 10.54 13.37
C THR A 189 -19.65 10.70 14.84
N THR A 190 -18.62 9.99 15.28
CA THR A 190 -18.17 10.01 16.67
C THR A 190 -17.17 11.15 16.93
N PRO A 191 -17.11 11.72 18.15
CA PRO A 191 -16.02 12.61 18.57
C PRO A 191 -14.65 12.00 18.31
N ASN A 192 -14.44 10.72 18.66
CA ASN A 192 -13.20 9.98 18.41
C ASN A 192 -12.73 10.08 16.94
N HIS A 193 -13.66 9.90 16.00
CA HIS A 193 -13.37 10.06 14.57
C HIS A 193 -12.98 11.48 14.19
N ARG A 194 -13.56 12.51 14.83
CA ARG A 194 -13.26 13.92 14.55
C ARG A 194 -11.99 14.42 15.24
N THR A 195 -11.60 13.81 16.36
CA THR A 195 -10.51 14.31 17.23
C THR A 195 -9.25 13.46 17.12
N SER A 196 -9.27 12.18 17.51
CA SER A 196 -8.08 11.32 17.48
C SER A 196 -7.73 10.90 16.06
N GLN A 197 -8.73 10.47 15.28
CA GLN A 197 -8.54 10.06 13.88
C GLN A 197 -8.61 11.25 12.91
N LYS A 198 -9.12 12.40 13.38
CA LYS A 198 -9.20 13.66 12.64
C LYS A 198 -9.93 13.51 11.28
N THR A 199 -10.92 12.66 11.13
CA THR A 199 -11.69 12.60 9.87
C THR A 199 -12.45 13.91 9.61
N ALA A 200 -12.46 14.35 8.35
CA ALA A 200 -13.15 15.56 7.90
C ALA A 200 -14.54 15.23 7.31
N CYS A 201 -15.26 16.26 6.83
CA CYS A 201 -16.55 16.08 6.17
C CYS A 201 -16.45 15.09 4.99
N PRO A 202 -17.23 13.99 4.99
CA PRO A 202 -17.16 12.97 3.94
C PRO A 202 -17.62 13.50 2.58
N LYS A 203 -18.62 14.41 2.54
CA LYS A 203 -19.08 15.04 1.29
C LYS A 203 -18.02 15.94 0.66
N CYS A 204 -17.23 16.65 1.47
CA CYS A 204 -16.08 17.39 0.95
C CYS A 204 -15.02 16.43 0.40
N LYS A 205 -14.78 15.31 1.08
CA LYS A 205 -13.82 14.29 0.66
C LYS A 205 -14.16 13.65 -0.69
N GLU A 206 -15.44 13.52 -1.04
CA GLU A 206 -15.87 12.95 -2.34
C GLU A 206 -15.23 13.64 -3.55
N LYS A 207 -14.99 14.96 -3.48
CA LYS A 207 -14.32 15.72 -4.56
C LYS A 207 -12.89 15.25 -4.83
N TYR A 208 -12.27 14.57 -3.86
CA TYR A 208 -10.90 14.08 -3.90
C TYR A 208 -10.83 12.56 -4.17
N ASN A 209 -11.97 11.87 -4.23
CA ASN A 209 -12.05 10.46 -4.60
C ASN A 209 -12.09 10.31 -6.12
N VAL A 210 -11.08 10.86 -6.79
CA VAL A 210 -10.95 10.88 -8.25
C VAL A 210 -9.53 10.51 -8.63
N SER A 211 -9.37 9.71 -9.66
CA SER A 211 -8.06 9.29 -10.17
C SER A 211 -7.42 10.39 -11.03
N PHE A 212 -6.10 10.33 -11.20
CA PHE A 212 -5.42 11.26 -12.11
C PHE A 212 -5.89 11.06 -13.55
N GLU A 213 -6.20 9.82 -13.91
CA GLU A 213 -6.68 9.41 -15.22
C GLU A 213 -8.05 10.00 -15.52
N GLU A 214 -9.00 9.91 -14.60
CA GLU A 214 -10.31 10.57 -14.72
C GLU A 214 -10.16 12.08 -14.94
N LEU A 215 -9.30 12.72 -14.14
CA LEU A 215 -9.00 14.14 -14.32
C LEU A 215 -8.36 14.43 -15.68
N ALA A 216 -7.47 13.56 -16.17
CA ALA A 216 -6.86 13.72 -17.49
C ALA A 216 -7.93 13.66 -18.59
N PHE A 217 -8.84 12.68 -18.54
CA PHE A 217 -9.97 12.60 -19.47
C PHE A 217 -10.81 13.87 -19.45
N VAL A 218 -11.25 14.32 -18.28
CA VAL A 218 -12.05 15.55 -18.14
C VAL A 218 -11.32 16.76 -18.72
N TYR A 219 -10.03 16.90 -18.41
CA TYR A 219 -9.21 18.02 -18.87
C TYR A 219 -9.15 18.10 -20.39
N PHE A 220 -8.81 17.00 -21.06
CA PHE A 220 -8.67 16.99 -22.52
C PHE A 220 -10.02 17.04 -23.24
N TYR A 221 -11.06 16.42 -22.68
CA TYR A 221 -12.41 16.56 -23.22
C TYR A 221 -12.89 18.00 -23.15
N SER A 222 -12.57 18.72 -22.07
CA SER A 222 -12.89 20.15 -21.92
C SER A 222 -12.10 21.06 -22.86
N LYS A 223 -11.01 20.57 -23.48
CA LYS A 223 -10.32 21.29 -24.58
C LYS A 223 -11.04 21.13 -25.92
N VAL A 224 -11.84 20.08 -26.07
CA VAL A 224 -12.58 19.80 -27.30
C VAL A 224 -14.01 20.34 -27.20
N PHE A 225 -14.75 19.87 -26.22
CA PHE A 225 -16.18 20.10 -26.05
C PHE A 225 -16.45 21.24 -25.07
N GLN A 226 -17.50 22.01 -25.33
CA GLN A 226 -18.04 22.97 -24.37
C GLN A 226 -18.95 22.26 -23.35
N GLU A 227 -19.05 22.83 -22.16
CA GLU A 227 -19.93 22.35 -21.07
C GLU A 227 -19.72 20.90 -20.63
N VAL A 228 -18.48 20.42 -20.63
CA VAL A 228 -18.13 19.12 -20.06
C VAL A 228 -18.45 19.12 -18.56
N LYS A 229 -19.32 18.21 -18.12
CA LYS A 229 -19.70 18.06 -16.71
C LYS A 229 -19.01 16.83 -16.12
N PHE A 230 -18.21 17.06 -15.09
CA PHE A 230 -17.54 16.01 -14.32
C PHE A 230 -18.41 15.51 -13.16
N ASN A 231 -18.43 14.19 -12.92
CA ASN A 231 -19.18 13.56 -11.83
C ASN A 231 -20.68 13.96 -11.83
N HIS A 232 -21.27 14.08 -13.03
CA HIS A 232 -22.63 14.57 -13.20
C HIS A 232 -23.67 13.50 -12.81
N LYS A 233 -24.81 13.92 -12.25
CA LYS A 233 -25.92 13.02 -11.96
C LYS A 233 -26.92 13.05 -13.11
N ILE A 234 -27.25 11.87 -13.62
CA ILE A 234 -28.28 11.66 -14.64
C ILE A 234 -29.45 10.92 -14.00
N ASP A 235 -30.61 11.54 -14.07
CA ASP A 235 -31.85 10.93 -13.59
C ASP A 235 -32.35 9.88 -14.59
N ALA A 236 -32.58 8.68 -14.09
CA ALA A 236 -33.06 7.53 -14.85
C ALA A 236 -34.24 6.87 -14.13
N GLY A 237 -35.42 7.49 -14.27
CA GLY A 237 -36.63 7.12 -13.54
C GLY A 237 -36.55 7.54 -12.07
N ASP A 238 -36.86 6.61 -11.16
CA ASP A 238 -36.84 6.84 -9.70
C ASP A 238 -35.42 6.88 -9.10
N LYS A 239 -34.39 6.68 -9.92
CA LYS A 239 -32.99 6.62 -9.51
C LYS A 239 -32.17 7.68 -10.25
N SER A 240 -31.10 8.13 -9.60
CA SER A 240 -30.12 9.05 -10.19
C SER A 240 -28.74 8.41 -10.17
N TYR A 241 -28.06 8.40 -11.31
CA TYR A 241 -26.75 7.76 -11.49
C TYR A 241 -25.68 8.82 -11.70
N LYS A 242 -24.62 8.76 -10.89
CA LYS A 242 -23.43 9.59 -11.10
C LYS A 242 -22.59 9.00 -12.24
N VAL A 243 -22.24 9.80 -13.23
CA VAL A 243 -21.39 9.45 -14.36
C VAL A 243 -20.12 10.30 -14.38
N ASP A 244 -19.02 9.76 -14.89
CA ASP A 244 -17.71 10.42 -14.77
C ASP A 244 -17.63 11.65 -15.65
N ILE A 245 -17.98 11.52 -16.94
CA ILE A 245 -18.02 12.66 -17.87
C ILE A 245 -19.36 12.68 -18.60
N TYR A 246 -19.99 13.85 -18.65
CA TYR A 246 -21.19 14.09 -19.43
C TYR A 246 -21.02 15.33 -20.32
N VAL A 247 -21.33 15.19 -21.61
CA VAL A 247 -21.33 16.29 -22.58
C VAL A 247 -22.78 16.55 -23.01
N PRO A 248 -23.47 17.56 -22.42
CA PRO A 248 -24.91 17.75 -22.58
C PRO A 248 -25.36 17.93 -24.02
N LYS A 249 -24.61 18.72 -24.81
CA LYS A 249 -24.88 18.99 -26.24
C LYS A 249 -25.13 17.72 -27.04
N TYR A 250 -24.40 16.65 -26.73
CA TYR A 250 -24.44 15.39 -27.45
C TYR A 250 -25.14 14.26 -26.68
N LYS A 251 -25.60 14.53 -25.46
CA LYS A 251 -26.07 13.48 -24.54
C LYS A 251 -25.06 12.31 -24.43
N LEU A 252 -23.78 12.66 -24.50
CA LEU A 252 -22.67 11.71 -24.48
C LEU A 252 -22.23 11.49 -23.03
N ILE A 253 -22.17 10.22 -22.63
CA ILE A 253 -21.70 9.77 -21.32
C ILE A 253 -20.39 9.01 -21.53
N LEU A 254 -19.39 9.32 -20.71
CA LEU A 254 -18.19 8.49 -20.57
C LEU A 254 -18.01 8.03 -19.13
N GLU A 255 -17.69 6.76 -19.01
CA GLU A 255 -17.35 6.10 -17.76
C GLU A 255 -15.91 5.60 -17.84
N TYR A 256 -15.11 5.93 -16.83
CA TYR A 256 -13.75 5.42 -16.66
C TYR A 256 -13.76 4.29 -15.63
N ASP A 257 -13.65 3.06 -16.12
CA ASP A 257 -13.70 1.86 -15.29
C ASP A 257 -12.29 1.38 -14.98
N SER A 258 -11.73 1.86 -13.86
CA SER A 258 -10.50 1.29 -13.33
C SER A 258 -10.68 -0.16 -12.86
N GLU A 259 -9.66 -0.97 -13.05
CA GLU A 259 -9.67 -2.38 -12.67
C GLU A 259 -9.90 -2.53 -11.15
N PHE A 260 -9.26 -1.68 -10.36
CA PHE A 260 -9.39 -1.69 -8.90
C PHE A 260 -10.83 -1.48 -8.41
N HIS A 261 -11.59 -0.57 -9.04
CA HIS A 261 -12.95 -0.25 -8.61
C HIS A 261 -14.02 -1.16 -9.23
N HIS A 262 -13.77 -1.71 -10.41
CA HIS A 262 -14.76 -2.46 -11.20
C HIS A 262 -14.50 -3.97 -11.29
N ARG A 263 -13.40 -4.47 -10.70
CA ARG A 263 -13.17 -5.92 -10.55
C ARG A 263 -14.39 -6.56 -9.88
N ASP A 264 -14.90 -7.62 -10.49
CA ASP A 264 -16.07 -8.39 -10.04
C ASP A 264 -17.39 -7.59 -9.97
N ARG A 265 -17.49 -6.44 -10.65
CA ARG A 265 -18.69 -5.58 -10.67
C ARG A 265 -19.44 -5.58 -12.00
N LEU A 266 -19.16 -6.51 -12.89
CA LEU A 266 -19.77 -6.56 -14.23
C LEU A 266 -21.30 -6.49 -14.19
N SER A 267 -21.95 -7.17 -13.23
CA SER A 267 -23.41 -7.13 -13.07
C SER A 267 -23.93 -5.73 -12.70
N ILE A 268 -23.22 -5.02 -11.81
CA ILE A 268 -23.55 -3.66 -11.38
C ILE A 268 -23.31 -2.67 -12.53
N ASP A 269 -22.18 -2.80 -13.23
CA ASP A 269 -21.84 -1.95 -14.39
C ASP A 269 -22.86 -2.14 -15.51
N THR A 270 -23.28 -3.38 -15.76
CA THR A 270 -24.31 -3.73 -16.76
C THR A 270 -25.64 -3.11 -16.37
N GLU A 271 -26.08 -3.23 -15.11
CA GLU A 271 -27.34 -2.63 -14.66
C GLU A 271 -27.31 -1.10 -14.74
N LYS A 272 -26.22 -0.45 -14.30
CA LYS A 272 -26.06 1.00 -14.45
C LYS A 272 -26.14 1.41 -15.92
N SER A 273 -25.42 0.70 -16.79
CA SER A 273 -25.37 1.00 -18.22
C SER A 273 -26.73 0.80 -18.89
N SER A 274 -27.47 -0.25 -18.53
CA SER A 274 -28.81 -0.53 -19.07
C SER A 274 -29.79 0.60 -18.76
N GLN A 275 -29.69 1.22 -17.59
CA GLN A 275 -30.53 2.36 -17.22
C GLN A 275 -30.12 3.64 -17.97
N LEU A 276 -28.81 3.90 -18.10
CA LEU A 276 -28.30 5.11 -18.77
C LEU A 276 -28.64 5.17 -20.27
N ILE A 277 -28.60 4.03 -20.98
CA ILE A 277 -28.87 3.98 -22.44
C ILE A 277 -30.37 4.13 -22.78
N LYS A 278 -31.29 3.82 -21.85
CA LYS A 278 -32.75 4.00 -22.07
C LYS A 278 -33.12 5.44 -22.43
N HIS A 279 -32.31 6.41 -22.02
CA HIS A 279 -32.53 7.83 -22.28
C HIS A 279 -31.96 8.31 -23.63
N ARG A 280 -31.63 7.37 -24.54
CA ARG A 280 -31.00 7.64 -25.85
C ARG A 280 -29.66 8.38 -25.73
N ASN A 281 -28.95 8.16 -24.63
CA ASN A 281 -27.59 8.66 -24.45
C ASN A 281 -26.61 7.76 -25.20
N VAL A 282 -25.54 8.33 -25.74
CA VAL A 282 -24.39 7.56 -26.22
C VAL A 282 -23.52 7.25 -25.01
N LEU A 283 -23.33 5.97 -24.68
CA LEU A 283 -22.53 5.54 -23.53
C LEU A 283 -21.24 4.88 -24.00
N ILE A 284 -20.12 5.50 -23.64
CA ILE A 284 -18.77 4.94 -23.82
C ILE A 284 -18.25 4.51 -22.45
N ARG A 285 -17.92 3.23 -22.29
CA ARG A 285 -17.22 2.71 -21.13
C ARG A 285 -15.78 2.44 -21.49
N MET A 286 -14.88 3.20 -20.89
CA MET A 286 -13.45 3.00 -20.99
C MET A 286 -13.08 1.98 -19.89
N ARG A 287 -12.68 0.76 -20.26
CA ARG A 287 -12.43 -0.32 -19.31
C ARG A 287 -10.95 -0.68 -19.25
N GLU A 288 -10.35 -0.64 -18.06
CA GLU A 288 -8.96 -1.07 -17.88
C GLU A 288 -8.80 -2.57 -18.21
N GLN A 289 -7.63 -2.91 -18.75
CA GLN A 289 -7.23 -4.26 -19.12
C GLN A 289 -7.38 -5.21 -17.93
N GLY A 290 -8.20 -6.25 -18.11
CA GLY A 290 -8.56 -7.20 -17.05
C GLY A 290 -10.05 -7.19 -16.71
N LEU A 291 -10.77 -6.13 -17.08
CA LEU A 291 -12.23 -6.08 -16.97
C LEU A 291 -12.91 -6.72 -18.18
N SER A 292 -13.97 -7.49 -17.94
CA SER A 292 -14.86 -7.96 -19.01
C SER A 292 -15.65 -6.79 -19.62
N GLU A 293 -15.92 -6.85 -20.91
CA GLU A 293 -16.81 -5.91 -21.60
C GLU A 293 -18.23 -5.99 -21.05
N VAL A 294 -18.93 -4.86 -21.01
CA VAL A 294 -20.36 -4.80 -20.68
C VAL A 294 -21.17 -5.27 -21.90
N PRO A 295 -21.88 -6.42 -21.83
CA PRO A 295 -22.48 -7.05 -22.99
C PRO A 295 -23.87 -6.47 -23.30
N LEU A 296 -23.93 -5.17 -23.60
CA LEU A 296 -25.17 -4.45 -23.91
C LEU A 296 -25.09 -3.74 -25.25
N GLN A 297 -26.11 -3.94 -26.08
CA GLN A 297 -26.27 -3.20 -27.33
C GLN A 297 -26.47 -1.70 -27.03
N GLY A 298 -25.69 -0.84 -27.68
CA GLY A 298 -25.69 0.61 -27.43
C GLY A 298 -24.67 1.06 -26.38
N VAL A 299 -23.95 0.14 -25.74
CA VAL A 299 -22.76 0.44 -24.93
C VAL A 299 -21.50 0.21 -25.76
N ILE A 300 -20.66 1.22 -25.85
CA ILE A 300 -19.36 1.11 -26.51
C ILE A 300 -18.32 0.79 -25.45
N ASN A 301 -17.67 -0.37 -25.55
CA ASN A 301 -16.56 -0.75 -24.68
C ASN A 301 -15.23 -0.39 -25.36
N ILE A 302 -14.40 0.42 -24.71
CA ILE A 302 -13.03 0.71 -25.13
C ILE A 302 -12.09 0.12 -24.08
N THR A 303 -11.38 -0.95 -24.43
CA THR A 303 -10.42 -1.58 -23.51
C THR A 303 -9.07 -0.89 -23.59
N PHE A 304 -8.47 -0.52 -22.45
CA PHE A 304 -7.18 0.16 -22.41
C PHE A 304 -6.21 -0.37 -21.35
N SER A 305 -4.92 -0.05 -21.50
CA SER A 305 -3.87 -0.44 -20.53
C SER A 305 -3.32 0.77 -19.80
N ASN A 306 -3.50 0.91 -18.48
CA ASN A 306 -2.97 2.05 -17.73
C ASN A 306 -1.56 1.81 -17.15
N LYS A 307 -0.64 1.27 -17.97
CA LYS A 307 0.73 0.96 -17.49
C LYS A 307 1.59 2.20 -17.27
N ASN A 308 1.36 3.25 -18.04
CA ASN A 308 2.08 4.52 -17.96
C ASN A 308 1.33 5.63 -18.72
N ARG A 309 1.81 6.86 -18.54
CA ARG A 309 1.19 8.06 -19.10
C ARG A 309 1.27 8.18 -20.63
N THR A 310 2.25 7.54 -21.28
CA THR A 310 2.28 7.45 -22.74
C THR A 310 1.12 6.62 -23.26
N GLN A 311 0.77 5.54 -22.55
CA GLN A 311 -0.40 4.76 -22.91
C GLN A 311 -1.68 5.56 -22.68
N LEU A 312 -1.84 6.20 -21.52
CA LEU A 312 -2.99 7.09 -21.24
C LEU A 312 -3.22 8.14 -22.34
N LYS A 313 -2.15 8.74 -22.90
CA LYS A 313 -2.26 9.63 -24.07
C LYS A 313 -2.95 8.97 -25.25
N LYS A 314 -2.53 7.75 -25.61
CA LYS A 314 -3.10 7.01 -26.74
C LYS A 314 -4.58 6.73 -26.53
N GLU A 315 -4.98 6.42 -25.29
CA GLU A 315 -6.36 6.07 -24.97
C GLU A 315 -7.29 7.29 -25.03
N ILE A 316 -6.86 8.44 -24.52
CA ILE A 316 -7.59 9.71 -24.64
C ILE A 316 -7.79 10.06 -26.12
N MET A 317 -6.74 9.93 -26.94
CA MET A 317 -6.84 10.23 -28.36
C MET A 317 -7.72 9.22 -29.11
N ALA A 318 -7.61 7.93 -28.78
CA ALA A 318 -8.44 6.88 -29.38
C ALA A 318 -9.93 7.10 -29.07
N SER A 319 -10.27 7.46 -27.84
CA SER A 319 -11.66 7.72 -27.46
C SER A 319 -12.23 8.97 -28.13
N LEU A 320 -11.44 10.05 -28.23
CA LEU A 320 -11.83 11.26 -28.97
C LEU A 320 -12.03 10.99 -30.47
N TYR A 321 -11.10 10.27 -31.10
CA TYR A 321 -11.23 9.89 -32.52
C TYR A 321 -12.44 9.00 -32.75
N TYR A 322 -12.71 8.07 -31.84
CA TYR A 322 -13.89 7.22 -31.94
C TYR A 322 -15.20 8.02 -31.85
N ILE A 323 -15.27 9.03 -30.96
CA ILE A 323 -16.43 9.92 -30.86
C ILE A 323 -16.75 10.58 -32.20
N THR A 324 -15.75 10.94 -33.02
CA THR A 324 -15.99 11.54 -34.34
C THR A 324 -16.69 10.59 -35.31
N GLN A 325 -16.65 9.28 -35.06
CA GLN A 325 -17.27 8.25 -35.90
C GLN A 325 -18.71 7.94 -35.47
N VAL A 326 -19.04 8.13 -34.19
CA VAL A 326 -20.33 7.71 -33.61
C VAL A 326 -21.21 8.86 -33.14
N VAL A 327 -20.66 10.07 -33.00
CA VAL A 327 -21.38 11.29 -32.64
C VAL A 327 -21.18 12.32 -33.75
N ASN A 328 -22.27 12.95 -34.20
CA ASN A 328 -22.20 14.05 -35.17
C ASN A 328 -21.73 15.35 -34.50
N ILE A 329 -20.42 15.46 -34.29
CA ILE A 329 -19.77 16.65 -33.71
C ILE A 329 -19.47 17.70 -34.78
N SER A 330 -19.33 18.97 -34.37
CA SER A 330 -19.03 20.09 -35.28
C SER A 330 -17.62 19.99 -35.89
N GLU A 331 -17.43 20.61 -37.06
CA GLU A 331 -16.11 20.67 -37.71
C GLU A 331 -15.07 21.39 -36.84
N GLU A 332 -15.49 22.40 -36.07
CA GLU A 332 -14.60 23.08 -35.11
C GLU A 332 -14.12 22.13 -33.99
N GLU A 333 -15.00 21.28 -33.47
CA GLU A 333 -14.63 20.28 -32.46
C GLU A 333 -13.73 19.18 -33.05
N LYS A 334 -13.99 18.74 -34.30
CA LYS A 334 -13.06 17.82 -35.02
C LYS A 334 -11.68 18.45 -35.17
N HIS A 335 -11.60 19.72 -35.54
CA HIS A 335 -10.33 20.44 -35.65
C HIS A 335 -9.61 20.54 -34.30
N ARG A 336 -10.33 20.77 -33.19
CA ARG A 336 -9.76 20.74 -31.83
C ARG A 336 -9.19 19.37 -31.49
N ILE A 337 -9.87 18.27 -31.81
CA ILE A 337 -9.32 16.91 -31.63
C ILE A 337 -8.03 16.75 -32.42
N GLU A 338 -7.99 17.21 -33.68
CA GLU A 338 -6.82 17.11 -34.53
C GLU A 338 -5.62 17.90 -33.99
N SER A 339 -5.89 19.07 -33.38
CA SER A 339 -4.87 19.89 -32.71
C SER A 339 -4.30 19.26 -31.44
N LEU A 340 -4.99 18.27 -30.86
CA LEU A 340 -4.56 17.53 -29.67
C LEU A 340 -3.70 16.29 -29.99
N LYS A 341 -3.38 15.99 -31.25
CA LYS A 341 -2.55 14.82 -31.61
C LYS A 341 -1.25 14.70 -30.80
N GLU A 342 -0.69 15.83 -30.39
CA GLU A 342 0.46 15.91 -29.50
C GLU A 342 0.11 16.39 -28.09
N ILE A 343 -0.77 15.70 -27.36
CA ILE A 343 -0.92 15.98 -25.92
C ILE A 343 0.33 15.59 -25.12
N HIS A 344 0.69 16.43 -24.15
CA HIS A 344 1.81 16.24 -23.21
C HIS A 344 1.30 16.16 -21.77
N ILE A 345 0.85 14.95 -21.37
CA ILE A 345 0.24 14.72 -20.05
C ILE A 345 1.17 15.14 -18.90
N GLU A 346 2.46 14.90 -19.03
CA GLU A 346 3.44 15.23 -17.98
C GLU A 346 3.60 16.72 -17.73
N GLU A 347 3.68 17.49 -18.81
CA GLU A 347 3.83 18.93 -18.75
C GLU A 347 2.55 19.59 -18.22
N GLN A 348 1.41 18.93 -18.40
CA GLN A 348 0.09 19.42 -17.99
C GLN A 348 -0.39 18.83 -16.66
N ARG A 349 0.38 17.96 -16.00
CA ARG A 349 -0.09 17.20 -14.81
C ARG A 349 -0.61 18.10 -13.67
N PHE A 350 0.01 19.25 -13.44
CA PHE A 350 -0.46 20.20 -12.41
C PHE A 350 -1.77 20.88 -12.83
N LYS A 351 -1.92 21.23 -14.10
CA LYS A 351 -3.19 21.77 -14.64
C LYS A 351 -4.33 20.73 -14.59
N ILE A 352 -3.99 19.47 -14.85
CA ILE A 352 -4.93 18.34 -14.73
C ILE A 352 -5.36 18.19 -13.27
N LEU A 353 -4.41 18.16 -12.32
CA LEU A 353 -4.72 18.05 -10.89
C LEU A 353 -5.50 19.25 -10.35
N SER A 354 -5.25 20.46 -10.87
CA SER A 354 -5.89 21.70 -10.37
C SER A 354 -7.39 21.79 -10.67
N GLN A 355 -7.96 20.82 -11.39
CA GLN A 355 -9.41 20.69 -11.54
C GLN A 355 -10.11 20.38 -10.22
N VAL A 356 -9.38 19.82 -9.25
CA VAL A 356 -9.84 19.67 -7.87
C VAL A 356 -9.16 20.74 -7.01
N PRO A 357 -9.92 21.50 -6.19
CA PRO A 357 -9.32 22.53 -5.33
C PRO A 357 -8.26 21.92 -4.41
N PRO A 358 -7.02 22.43 -4.41
CA PRO A 358 -5.96 21.89 -3.57
C PRO A 358 -6.34 21.99 -2.10
N ILE A 359 -6.06 20.94 -1.32
CA ILE A 359 -6.30 20.89 0.12
C ILE A 359 -5.01 20.73 0.88
N GLU A 360 -4.89 21.45 1.98
CA GLU A 360 -3.79 21.24 2.91
C GLU A 360 -3.81 19.79 3.41
N GLN A 361 -2.71 19.09 3.18
CA GLN A 361 -2.52 17.71 3.59
C GLN A 361 -2.05 17.65 5.04
N ARG A 362 -2.35 16.54 5.71
CA ARG A 362 -1.71 16.23 6.99
C ARG A 362 -0.27 15.82 6.82
N ASN A 363 0.54 16.12 7.82
CA ASN A 363 1.97 15.82 7.82
C ASN A 363 2.58 16.30 6.50
N ASN A 364 2.23 17.52 6.09
CA ASN A 364 2.65 18.07 4.82
C ASN A 364 4.11 18.52 4.86
N ILE A 365 4.65 18.85 3.69
CA ILE A 365 6.05 19.29 3.55
C ILE A 365 6.32 20.52 4.41
N LYS A 366 5.41 21.51 4.38
CA LYS A 366 5.51 22.77 5.13
C LYS A 366 5.64 22.57 6.63
N GLN A 367 4.87 21.64 7.19
CA GLN A 367 4.86 21.31 8.62
C GLN A 367 6.07 20.48 9.07
N ASN A 368 6.69 19.70 8.18
CA ASN A 368 7.68 18.69 8.56
C ASN A 368 9.11 19.02 8.13
N SER A 369 9.32 19.99 7.23
CA SER A 369 10.67 20.37 6.82
C SER A 369 10.75 21.79 6.28
N SER A 370 11.44 22.66 7.04
CA SER A 370 11.77 24.02 6.59
C SER A 370 12.68 24.02 5.36
N LEU A 371 13.66 23.10 5.29
CA LEU A 371 14.54 22.95 4.13
C LEU A 371 13.76 22.64 2.86
N LEU A 372 12.92 21.59 2.88
CA LEU A 372 12.14 21.24 1.68
C LEU A 372 11.13 22.33 1.32
N THR A 373 10.59 23.04 2.31
CA THR A 373 9.71 24.19 2.05
C THR A 373 10.43 25.29 1.27
N LYS A 374 11.69 25.59 1.64
CA LYS A 374 12.52 26.58 0.95
C LYS A 374 12.88 26.15 -0.48
N GLU A 375 13.18 24.87 -0.67
CA GLU A 375 13.55 24.34 -1.99
C GLU A 375 12.36 24.03 -2.89
N PHE A 376 11.11 24.16 -2.40
CA PHE A 376 9.92 23.87 -3.19
C PHE A 376 9.75 24.93 -4.29
N ASP A 377 9.71 24.50 -5.55
CA ASP A 377 9.53 25.41 -6.69
C ASP A 377 8.04 25.80 -6.85
N LEU A 378 7.65 26.97 -6.34
CA LEU A 378 6.25 27.42 -6.37
C LEU A 378 5.73 27.68 -7.79
N GLU A 379 6.58 28.13 -8.71
CA GLU A 379 6.18 28.48 -10.06
C GLU A 379 5.90 27.21 -10.87
N LYS A 380 6.82 26.24 -10.84
CA LYS A 380 6.68 24.99 -11.61
C LYS A 380 5.68 24.02 -10.99
N ASN A 381 5.38 24.14 -9.70
CA ASN A 381 4.34 23.37 -9.04
C ASN A 381 2.99 24.11 -8.97
N PHE A 382 2.88 25.33 -9.50
CA PHE A 382 1.63 26.11 -9.47
C PHE A 382 0.44 25.30 -10.03
N PRO A 383 -0.74 25.32 -9.39
CA PRO A 383 -1.16 26.18 -8.27
C PRO A 383 -0.90 25.59 -6.87
N PHE A 384 -0.05 24.57 -6.74
CA PHE A 384 0.14 23.87 -5.48
C PHE A 384 1.33 24.41 -4.69
N GLY A 385 1.09 24.85 -3.45
CA GLY A 385 2.11 25.03 -2.42
C GLY A 385 2.51 23.74 -1.68
N PRO A 386 3.56 23.80 -0.84
CA PRO A 386 4.11 22.65 -0.09
C PRO A 386 3.13 22.06 0.94
N GLU A 387 2.16 22.84 1.42
CA GLU A 387 1.10 22.37 2.30
C GLU A 387 0.14 21.35 1.63
N HIS A 388 0.08 21.31 0.30
CA HIS A 388 -0.84 20.44 -0.45
C HIS A 388 -0.31 19.03 -0.70
N PHE A 389 0.91 18.72 -0.26
CA PHE A 389 1.53 17.41 -0.45
C PHE A 389 2.01 16.85 0.88
N SER A 390 1.70 15.58 1.14
CA SER A 390 2.22 14.88 2.31
C SER A 390 3.74 14.74 2.24
N TYR A 391 4.42 14.84 3.37
CA TYR A 391 5.88 14.74 3.48
C TYR A 391 6.42 13.37 3.03
N GLY A 392 5.57 12.34 3.05
CA GLY A 392 5.86 10.98 2.56
C GLY A 392 5.34 10.70 1.14
N SER A 393 4.90 11.71 0.39
CA SER A 393 4.33 11.48 -0.94
C SER A 393 5.36 10.91 -1.92
N SER A 394 4.92 10.00 -2.80
CA SER A 394 5.68 9.52 -3.96
C SER A 394 5.48 10.40 -5.20
N PHE A 395 4.58 11.39 -5.14
CA PHE A 395 4.31 12.30 -6.24
C PHE A 395 5.53 13.19 -6.51
N LYS A 396 5.96 13.27 -7.77
CA LYS A 396 7.12 14.08 -8.17
C LYS A 396 6.75 15.56 -8.24
N LEU A 397 7.54 16.37 -7.56
CA LEU A 397 7.44 17.82 -7.50
C LEU A 397 8.73 18.44 -8.02
N TRP A 398 8.62 19.66 -8.51
CA TRP A 398 9.78 20.48 -8.86
C TRP A 398 10.41 21.08 -7.60
N TRP A 399 11.73 21.06 -7.56
CA TRP A 399 12.56 21.63 -6.51
C TRP A 399 13.60 22.53 -7.17
N THR A 400 14.01 23.55 -6.43
CA THR A 400 15.10 24.45 -6.81
C THR A 400 16.00 24.65 -5.59
N CYS A 401 17.31 24.41 -5.73
CA CYS A 401 18.27 24.57 -4.64
C CYS A 401 18.77 26.01 -4.55
N GLU A 402 19.56 26.31 -3.52
CA GLU A 402 20.15 27.64 -3.31
C GLU A 402 21.07 28.07 -4.46
N ASP A 403 21.73 27.13 -5.14
CA ASP A 403 22.55 27.38 -6.34
C ASP A 403 21.70 27.57 -7.62
N GLY A 404 20.36 27.52 -7.53
CA GLY A 404 19.44 27.74 -8.65
C GLY A 404 19.21 26.54 -9.57
N HIS A 405 19.77 25.37 -9.26
CA HIS A 405 19.50 24.15 -10.03
C HIS A 405 18.07 23.67 -9.79
N SER A 406 17.34 23.35 -10.87
CA SER A 406 15.95 22.89 -10.82
C SER A 406 15.83 21.42 -11.22
N TRP A 407 15.09 20.62 -10.45
CA TRP A 407 14.89 19.19 -10.72
C TRP A 407 13.57 18.64 -10.18
N GLU A 408 13.14 17.48 -10.69
CA GLU A 408 11.99 16.76 -10.17
C GLU A 408 12.39 15.65 -9.20
N SER A 409 11.72 15.57 -8.04
CA SER A 409 11.85 14.46 -7.10
C SER A 409 10.60 14.31 -6.23
N ALA A 410 10.41 13.13 -5.65
CA ALA A 410 9.30 12.90 -4.72
C ALA A 410 9.67 13.36 -3.29
N PRO A 411 8.73 13.92 -2.50
CA PRO A 411 8.95 14.23 -1.09
C PRO A 411 9.52 13.07 -0.27
N SER A 412 9.02 11.85 -0.49
CA SER A 412 9.53 10.63 0.15
C SER A 412 11.00 10.32 -0.17
N THR A 413 11.48 10.69 -1.36
CA THR A 413 12.88 10.57 -1.76
C THR A 413 13.72 11.67 -1.13
N ARG A 414 13.23 12.92 -1.15
CA ARG A 414 13.87 14.06 -0.50
C ARG A 414 14.04 13.84 1.01
N LYS A 415 13.02 13.31 1.68
CA LYS A 415 13.03 12.90 3.09
C LYS A 415 14.16 11.93 3.43
N LYS A 416 14.60 11.08 2.49
CA LYS A 416 15.72 10.13 2.67
C LYS A 416 17.11 10.79 2.54
N GLY A 417 17.17 12.11 2.32
CA GLY A 417 18.41 12.86 2.19
C GLY A 417 18.91 13.02 0.76
N HIS A 418 18.15 12.60 -0.26
CA HIS A 418 18.51 12.85 -1.65
C HIS A 418 18.21 14.31 -2.01
N GLY A 419 19.27 15.08 -2.32
CA GLY A 419 19.21 16.51 -2.59
C GLY A 419 19.20 16.85 -4.08
N CYS A 420 19.88 17.94 -4.41
CA CYS A 420 20.04 18.39 -5.78
C CYS A 420 20.98 17.43 -6.54
N PRO A 421 20.53 16.79 -7.63
CA PRO A 421 21.36 15.85 -8.39
C PRO A 421 22.51 16.55 -9.13
N VAL A 422 22.44 17.86 -9.34
CA VAL A 422 23.56 18.64 -9.89
C VAL A 422 24.64 18.84 -8.81
N CYS A 423 24.26 19.34 -7.62
CA CYS A 423 25.19 19.56 -6.51
C CYS A 423 25.81 18.23 -6.02
N ASP A 424 25.05 17.13 -6.06
CA ASP A 424 25.53 15.78 -5.73
C ASP A 424 26.42 15.16 -6.83
N GLY A 425 26.69 15.88 -7.93
CA GLY A 425 27.52 15.41 -9.04
C GLY A 425 26.94 14.22 -9.79
N GLN A 426 25.61 14.11 -9.86
CA GLN A 426 24.88 13.07 -10.60
C GLN A 426 24.44 13.51 -11.99
N ILE A 427 24.32 14.82 -12.22
CA ILE A 427 24.03 15.43 -13.53
C ILE A 427 25.26 16.23 -13.97
N ALA A 428 25.57 16.15 -15.27
CA ALA A 428 26.68 16.91 -15.85
C ALA A 428 26.34 18.39 -15.95
N THR A 429 27.30 19.23 -15.58
CA THR A 429 27.31 20.67 -15.85
C THR A 429 28.30 20.96 -16.98
N MET A 430 28.33 22.20 -17.46
CA MET A 430 29.33 22.64 -18.44
C MET A 430 30.76 22.37 -17.98
N GLU A 431 31.04 22.46 -16.68
CA GLU A 431 32.37 22.29 -16.08
C GLU A 431 32.70 20.82 -15.81
N THR A 432 31.70 20.00 -15.50
CA THR A 432 31.88 18.62 -15.02
C THR A 432 31.61 17.56 -16.09
N SER A 433 31.06 17.95 -17.24
CA SER A 433 30.76 17.04 -18.33
C SER A 433 31.99 16.32 -18.88
N LEU A 434 31.77 15.12 -19.43
CA LEU A 434 32.80 14.35 -20.14
C LEU A 434 33.43 15.18 -21.25
N GLY A 435 32.62 15.90 -22.03
CA GLY A 435 33.08 16.75 -23.12
C GLY A 435 34.09 17.81 -22.68
N THR A 436 33.91 18.37 -21.48
CA THR A 436 34.79 19.40 -20.93
C THR A 436 36.04 18.81 -20.28
N VAL A 437 35.87 17.81 -19.42
CA VAL A 437 36.99 17.27 -18.61
C VAL A 437 37.83 16.21 -19.32
N LYS A 438 37.30 15.59 -20.39
CA LYS A 438 37.93 14.52 -21.18
C LYS A 438 37.68 14.72 -22.67
N LYS A 439 38.19 15.84 -23.19
CA LYS A 439 38.05 16.28 -24.60
C LYS A 439 38.45 15.19 -25.59
N GLU A 440 39.47 14.40 -25.28
CA GLU A 440 39.93 13.28 -26.10
C GLU A 440 38.87 12.21 -26.31
N LEU A 441 38.05 11.93 -25.29
CA LEU A 441 36.97 10.95 -25.36
C LEU A 441 35.76 11.51 -26.12
N ALA A 442 35.57 12.84 -26.12
CA ALA A 442 34.51 13.48 -26.89
C ALA A 442 34.68 13.27 -28.41
N TYR A 443 35.93 13.20 -28.90
CA TYR A 443 36.22 12.89 -30.31
C TYR A 443 35.87 11.45 -30.70
N GLU A 444 35.80 10.54 -29.73
CA GLU A 444 35.38 9.16 -29.95
C GLU A 444 33.85 8.96 -29.81
N TRP A 445 33.07 10.03 -29.67
CA TRP A 445 31.61 9.93 -29.56
C TRP A 445 30.97 9.59 -30.90
N ASP A 446 30.01 8.66 -30.88
CA ASP A 446 29.22 8.32 -32.08
C ASP A 446 27.93 9.14 -32.10
N TYR A 447 27.99 10.34 -32.69
CA TYR A 447 26.87 11.30 -32.74
C TYR A 447 25.64 10.72 -33.45
N ASP A 448 25.84 10.00 -34.56
CA ASP A 448 24.76 9.39 -35.34
C ASP A 448 23.92 8.41 -34.50
N LYS A 449 24.58 7.63 -33.64
CA LYS A 449 23.92 6.60 -32.83
C LYS A 449 23.45 7.07 -31.45
N ASN A 450 24.01 8.15 -30.92
CA ASN A 450 23.57 8.73 -29.65
C ASN A 450 22.51 9.83 -29.83
N LYS A 451 22.20 10.22 -31.08
CA LYS A 451 21.15 11.20 -31.42
C LYS A 451 21.40 12.53 -30.70
N ASP A 452 20.43 12.98 -29.92
CA ASP A 452 20.44 14.29 -29.25
C ASP A 452 21.40 14.36 -28.05
N LEU A 453 22.03 13.26 -27.65
CA LEU A 453 22.98 13.23 -26.55
C LEU A 453 24.41 13.50 -27.03
N THR A 454 25.07 14.43 -26.36
CA THR A 454 26.45 14.81 -26.58
C THR A 454 27.33 14.43 -25.37
N PRO A 455 28.66 14.43 -25.54
CA PRO A 455 29.59 14.30 -24.41
C PRO A 455 29.41 15.38 -23.33
N PHE A 456 28.78 16.51 -23.64
CA PHE A 456 28.53 17.61 -22.71
C PHE A 456 27.33 17.35 -21.78
N ASP A 457 26.50 16.35 -22.10
CA ASP A 457 25.30 15.99 -21.32
C ASP A 457 25.55 14.89 -20.29
N ILE A 458 26.78 14.35 -20.23
CA ILE A 458 27.10 13.16 -19.44
C ILE A 458 28.33 13.34 -18.57
N LEU A 459 28.35 12.64 -17.44
CA LEU A 459 29.49 12.63 -16.52
C LEU A 459 30.54 11.56 -16.93
N PRO A 460 31.85 11.84 -16.71
CA PRO A 460 32.94 10.90 -17.03
C PRO A 460 32.84 9.56 -16.32
N ASN A 461 32.24 9.54 -15.12
CA ASN A 461 32.15 8.35 -14.28
C ASN A 461 30.78 7.64 -14.39
N SER A 462 29.97 8.00 -15.38
CA SER A 462 28.69 7.34 -15.63
C SER A 462 28.88 5.85 -15.97
N ASN A 463 27.99 5.01 -15.42
CA ASN A 463 27.89 3.59 -15.75
C ASN A 463 26.95 3.30 -16.93
N ARG A 464 26.22 4.32 -17.43
CA ARG A 464 25.32 4.16 -18.58
C ARG A 464 26.15 3.96 -19.84
N LYS A 465 25.75 3.02 -20.70
CA LYS A 465 26.47 2.72 -21.95
C LYS A 465 26.02 3.64 -23.08
N PHE A 466 26.98 4.21 -23.79
CA PHE A 466 26.79 5.05 -24.98
C PHE A 466 27.55 4.46 -26.16
N TRP A 467 27.23 4.93 -27.36
CA TRP A 467 27.96 4.54 -28.56
C TRP A 467 29.22 5.38 -28.74
N TRP A 468 30.31 4.72 -29.12
CA TRP A 468 31.61 5.31 -29.38
C TRP A 468 32.09 4.85 -30.75
N LYS A 469 32.82 5.72 -31.45
CA LYS A 469 33.41 5.46 -32.75
C LYS A 469 34.91 5.74 -32.66
N CYS A 470 35.72 4.69 -32.77
CA CYS A 470 37.18 4.89 -32.76
C CYS A 470 37.68 5.44 -34.11
N SER A 471 38.94 5.85 -34.17
CA SER A 471 39.60 6.37 -35.39
C SER A 471 39.62 5.39 -36.57
N LYS A 472 39.51 4.07 -36.32
CA LYS A 472 39.34 3.06 -37.38
C LYS A 472 37.90 2.88 -37.87
N GLY A 473 36.96 3.69 -37.37
CA GLY A 473 35.55 3.65 -37.75
C GLY A 473 34.70 2.58 -37.05
N HIS A 474 35.26 1.80 -36.12
CA HIS A 474 34.46 0.82 -35.37
C HIS A 474 33.51 1.52 -34.40
N SER A 475 32.23 1.19 -34.50
CA SER A 475 31.19 1.67 -33.59
C SER A 475 30.87 0.62 -32.52
N TYR A 476 30.92 1.00 -31.24
CA TYR A 476 30.76 0.08 -30.09
C TYR A 476 30.08 0.75 -28.89
N LYS A 477 29.41 -0.05 -28.06
CA LYS A 477 28.82 0.42 -26.79
C LYS A 477 29.78 0.21 -25.61
N ALA A 478 30.02 1.26 -24.84
CA ALA A 478 30.79 1.23 -23.58
C ALA A 478 30.31 2.30 -22.60
N ALA A 479 30.59 2.13 -21.30
CA ALA A 479 30.29 3.12 -20.28
C ALA A 479 31.42 4.17 -20.19
N PRO A 480 31.11 5.47 -19.98
CA PRO A 480 32.12 6.53 -19.85
C PRO A 480 33.17 6.24 -18.79
N ASN A 481 32.79 5.66 -17.65
CA ASN A 481 33.76 5.32 -16.60
C ASN A 481 34.84 4.31 -17.06
N HIS A 482 34.50 3.36 -17.92
CA HIS A 482 35.46 2.43 -18.50
C HIS A 482 36.37 3.14 -19.51
N ARG A 483 35.78 4.03 -20.33
CA ARG A 483 36.54 4.87 -21.26
C ARG A 483 37.53 5.78 -20.52
N ASN A 484 37.08 6.39 -19.43
CA ASN A 484 37.87 7.26 -18.55
C ASN A 484 39.03 6.51 -17.89
N ARG A 485 38.90 5.20 -17.66
CA ARG A 485 39.97 4.30 -17.19
C ARG A 485 40.91 3.81 -18.30
N GLY A 486 40.72 4.26 -19.54
CA GLY A 486 41.56 3.91 -20.68
C GLY A 486 41.12 2.66 -21.46
N GLU A 487 39.94 2.08 -21.18
CA GLU A 487 39.41 1.02 -22.04
C GLU A 487 38.99 1.59 -23.40
N GLY A 488 39.58 1.07 -24.48
CA GLY A 488 39.31 1.51 -25.84
C GLY A 488 38.42 0.55 -26.64
N CYS A 489 38.48 0.68 -27.97
CA CYS A 489 37.66 -0.09 -28.89
C CYS A 489 37.90 -1.62 -28.80
N PRO A 490 36.86 -2.43 -28.52
CA PRO A 490 36.99 -3.88 -28.38
C PRO A 490 37.36 -4.59 -29.68
N TYR A 491 37.08 -3.99 -30.83
CA TYR A 491 37.51 -4.49 -32.13
C TYR A 491 39.01 -4.25 -32.34
N CYS A 492 39.50 -3.05 -32.03
CA CYS A 492 40.93 -2.72 -32.15
C CYS A 492 41.83 -3.61 -31.29
N VAL A 493 41.42 -3.92 -30.05
CA VAL A 493 42.18 -4.79 -29.14
C VAL A 493 41.92 -6.28 -29.34
N GLY A 494 41.08 -6.66 -30.33
CA GLY A 494 40.80 -8.06 -30.66
C GLY A 494 39.90 -8.80 -29.65
N LYS A 495 39.17 -8.08 -28.78
CA LYS A 495 38.14 -8.66 -27.90
C LYS A 495 36.83 -8.98 -28.64
N LYS A 496 36.57 -8.31 -29.76
CA LYS A 496 35.44 -8.57 -30.67
C LYS A 496 35.93 -8.73 -32.11
N VAL A 497 35.28 -9.62 -32.86
CA VAL A 497 35.54 -9.79 -34.30
C VAL A 497 34.85 -8.69 -35.11
N GLY A 498 35.55 -8.16 -36.10
CA GLY A 498 35.13 -7.16 -37.07
C GLY A 498 35.74 -7.48 -38.43
N LYS A 499 35.29 -6.74 -39.47
CA LYS A 499 35.65 -7.03 -40.87
C LYS A 499 37.15 -6.89 -41.15
N ASP A 500 37.87 -6.10 -40.37
CA ASP A 500 39.29 -5.77 -40.53
C ASP A 500 40.22 -6.54 -39.58
N ASN A 501 39.69 -7.29 -38.61
CA ASN A 501 40.49 -7.96 -37.57
C ASN A 501 40.28 -9.48 -37.46
N CYS A 502 39.41 -10.05 -38.30
CA CYS A 502 39.15 -11.48 -38.33
C CYS A 502 40.38 -12.26 -38.80
N LEU A 503 40.43 -13.56 -38.49
CA LEU A 503 41.54 -14.43 -38.82
C LEU A 503 41.78 -14.49 -40.33
N ALA A 504 40.70 -14.56 -41.12
CA ALA A 504 40.77 -14.57 -42.58
C ALA A 504 41.56 -13.38 -43.14
N VAL A 505 41.33 -12.18 -42.59
CA VAL A 505 41.94 -10.94 -43.07
C VAL A 505 43.34 -10.76 -42.48
N VAL A 506 43.52 -11.01 -41.19
CA VAL A 506 44.80 -10.75 -40.49
C VAL A 506 45.84 -11.84 -40.74
N ASN A 507 45.41 -13.07 -41.04
CA ASN A 507 46.31 -14.18 -41.35
C ASN A 507 45.69 -15.16 -42.37
N PRO A 508 45.66 -14.80 -43.67
CA PRO A 508 45.09 -15.62 -44.73
C PRO A 508 45.72 -17.01 -44.85
N LYS A 509 47.05 -17.10 -44.63
CA LYS A 509 47.80 -18.37 -44.67
C LYS A 509 47.41 -19.32 -43.54
N LEU A 510 47.10 -18.78 -42.37
CA LEU A 510 46.58 -19.62 -41.29
C LEU A 510 45.12 -19.97 -41.55
N ALA A 511 44.31 -19.01 -42.02
CA ALA A 511 42.92 -19.24 -42.39
C ALA A 511 42.75 -20.32 -43.48
N SER A 512 43.69 -20.46 -44.41
CA SER A 512 43.66 -21.52 -45.43
C SER A 512 43.82 -22.94 -44.86
N GLN A 513 44.28 -23.06 -43.61
CA GLN A 513 44.39 -24.34 -42.91
C GLN A 513 43.15 -24.64 -42.06
N TRP A 514 42.09 -23.84 -42.18
CA TRP A 514 40.83 -24.11 -41.49
C TRP A 514 40.23 -25.41 -42.00
N HIS A 515 39.78 -26.27 -41.11
CA HIS A 515 39.17 -27.52 -41.53
C HIS A 515 37.83 -27.24 -42.26
N PRO A 516 37.57 -27.84 -43.44
CA PRO A 516 36.42 -27.50 -44.29
C PRO A 516 35.05 -27.82 -43.66
N THR A 517 34.94 -28.90 -42.88
CA THR A 517 33.63 -29.37 -42.36
C THR A 517 33.54 -29.52 -40.84
N LYS A 518 34.65 -29.67 -40.10
CA LYS A 518 34.63 -29.99 -38.66
C LYS A 518 34.47 -28.78 -37.72
N ASN A 519 34.39 -27.56 -38.25
CA ASN A 519 34.17 -26.34 -37.46
C ASN A 519 32.72 -25.86 -37.45
N GLU A 520 31.79 -26.72 -37.86
CA GLU A 520 30.36 -26.39 -37.96
C GLU A 520 30.16 -25.09 -38.77
N ASN A 521 29.38 -24.15 -38.25
CA ASN A 521 29.11 -22.86 -38.89
C ASN A 521 30.18 -21.79 -38.64
N LEU A 522 31.27 -22.10 -37.91
CA LEU A 522 32.29 -21.13 -37.57
C LEU A 522 33.32 -21.01 -38.71
N THR A 523 33.46 -19.81 -39.27
CA THR A 523 34.43 -19.52 -40.32
C THR A 523 35.62 -18.70 -39.80
N PRO A 524 36.74 -18.64 -40.55
CA PRO A 524 37.82 -17.70 -40.25
C PRO A 524 37.42 -16.22 -40.24
N TYR A 525 36.25 -15.85 -40.78
CA TYR A 525 35.71 -14.49 -40.72
C TYR A 525 35.03 -14.18 -39.39
N ASP A 526 34.65 -15.20 -38.60
CA ASP A 526 33.88 -15.06 -37.36
C ASP A 526 34.74 -15.06 -36.10
N ILE A 527 36.07 -15.11 -36.25
CA ILE A 527 37.01 -15.22 -35.13
C ILE A 527 38.22 -14.33 -35.32
N THR A 528 38.71 -13.72 -34.24
CA THR A 528 39.97 -12.95 -34.27
C THR A 528 41.18 -13.87 -34.19
N ALA A 529 42.31 -13.46 -34.77
CA ALA A 529 43.57 -14.22 -34.68
C ALA A 529 44.11 -14.39 -33.24
N GLY A 530 43.62 -13.60 -32.27
CA GLY A 530 43.97 -13.70 -30.85
C GLY A 530 43.10 -14.64 -30.03
N SER A 531 42.13 -15.32 -30.65
CA SER A 531 41.14 -16.12 -29.90
C SER A 531 41.73 -17.39 -29.29
N SER A 532 41.38 -17.67 -28.03
CA SER A 532 41.71 -18.93 -27.34
C SER A 532 40.79 -20.10 -27.75
N LYS A 533 39.77 -19.87 -28.58
CA LYS A 533 38.84 -20.92 -29.03
C LYS A 533 39.60 -21.99 -29.83
N LYS A 534 39.44 -23.25 -29.43
CA LYS A 534 39.96 -24.42 -30.14
C LYS A 534 39.07 -24.72 -31.35
N VAL A 535 39.72 -24.92 -32.50
CA VAL A 535 39.08 -25.23 -33.78
C VAL A 535 39.88 -26.33 -34.46
N TRP A 536 39.23 -27.04 -35.38
CA TRP A 536 39.85 -28.03 -36.24
C TRP A 536 40.64 -27.37 -37.36
N TRP A 537 41.83 -27.89 -37.61
CA TRP A 537 42.73 -27.48 -38.67
C TRP A 537 43.00 -28.65 -39.60
N ASN A 538 43.28 -28.37 -40.87
CA ASN A 538 43.80 -29.30 -41.84
C ASN A 538 45.02 -28.67 -42.53
N CYS A 539 46.14 -29.38 -42.63
CA CYS A 539 47.33 -28.89 -43.33
C CYS A 539 47.39 -29.38 -44.77
N ASP A 540 48.28 -28.82 -45.57
CA ASP A 540 48.45 -29.18 -47.00
C ASP A 540 48.80 -30.68 -47.22
N LYS A 541 49.23 -31.40 -46.18
CA LYS A 541 49.48 -32.86 -46.22
C LYS A 541 48.29 -33.70 -45.76
N GLY A 542 47.14 -33.10 -45.47
CA GLY A 542 45.92 -33.78 -45.05
C GLY A 542 45.84 -34.14 -43.56
N HIS A 543 46.84 -33.79 -42.74
CA HIS A 543 46.75 -34.05 -41.30
C HIS A 543 45.76 -33.09 -40.63
N GLU A 544 44.91 -33.63 -39.76
CA GLU A 544 43.84 -32.89 -39.08
C GLU A 544 44.06 -32.86 -37.57
N TRP A 545 43.88 -31.70 -36.94
CA TRP A 545 44.05 -31.58 -35.49
C TRP A 545 43.29 -30.40 -34.88
N GLN A 546 43.06 -30.44 -33.57
CA GLN A 546 42.51 -29.31 -32.83
C GLN A 546 43.59 -28.46 -32.17
N ALA A 547 43.47 -27.14 -32.32
CA ALA A 547 44.30 -26.17 -31.60
C ALA A 547 43.59 -24.83 -31.47
N SER A 548 43.97 -24.03 -30.46
CA SER A 548 43.46 -22.66 -30.34
C SER A 548 44.03 -21.75 -31.44
N VAL A 549 43.22 -20.83 -31.96
CA VAL A 549 43.67 -19.86 -32.99
C VAL A 549 44.90 -19.09 -32.52
N TYR A 550 44.89 -18.60 -31.28
CA TYR A 550 46.02 -17.91 -30.66
C TYR A 550 47.31 -18.75 -30.69
N SER A 551 47.24 -20.03 -30.33
CA SER A 551 48.42 -20.91 -30.34
C SER A 551 48.99 -21.18 -31.74
N ARG A 552 48.12 -21.12 -32.77
CA ARG A 552 48.52 -21.28 -34.17
C ARG A 552 49.14 -20.01 -34.74
N LYS A 553 48.62 -18.82 -34.36
CA LYS A 553 49.17 -17.52 -34.75
C LYS A 553 50.54 -17.28 -34.11
N GLY A 554 50.71 -17.68 -32.85
CA GLY A 554 51.88 -17.34 -32.05
C GLY A 554 51.83 -15.90 -31.52
N SER A 555 52.82 -15.56 -30.69
CA SER A 555 53.02 -14.22 -30.14
C SER A 555 54.50 -13.83 -30.26
N LYS A 556 54.88 -12.61 -29.84
CA LYS A 556 56.30 -12.21 -29.77
C LYS A 556 57.14 -13.15 -28.88
N THR A 557 56.51 -13.80 -27.90
CA THR A 557 57.17 -14.67 -26.92
C THR A 557 57.00 -16.16 -27.19
N ASN A 558 56.02 -16.56 -28.00
CA ASN A 558 55.72 -17.96 -28.30
C ASN A 558 55.66 -18.20 -29.81
N LYS A 559 56.54 -19.08 -30.31
CA LYS A 559 56.51 -19.50 -31.72
C LYS A 559 55.17 -20.17 -32.07
N PRO A 560 54.62 -19.92 -33.27
CA PRO A 560 53.39 -20.54 -33.74
C PRO A 560 53.51 -22.07 -33.74
N ARG A 561 52.52 -22.76 -33.17
CA ARG A 561 52.47 -24.23 -33.18
C ARG A 561 51.80 -24.70 -34.48
N GLY A 562 52.55 -25.41 -35.32
CA GLY A 562 52.07 -25.98 -36.58
C GLY A 562 51.49 -27.39 -36.42
N CYS A 563 51.31 -28.09 -37.55
CA CYS A 563 50.95 -29.50 -37.56
C CYS A 563 52.05 -30.33 -36.89
N ARG A 564 51.67 -31.12 -35.88
CA ARG A 564 52.60 -31.95 -35.11
C ARG A 564 53.23 -33.04 -35.98
N GLU A 565 52.43 -33.71 -36.80
CA GLU A 565 52.90 -34.78 -37.68
C GLU A 565 53.89 -34.25 -38.73
N CYS A 566 53.61 -33.09 -39.34
CA CYS A 566 54.56 -32.43 -40.25
C CYS A 566 55.88 -32.07 -39.56
N TYR A 567 55.82 -31.60 -38.31
CA TYR A 567 57.00 -31.26 -37.52
C TYR A 567 57.84 -32.52 -37.19
N GLU A 568 57.20 -33.61 -36.77
CA GLU A 568 57.88 -34.88 -36.46
C GLU A 568 58.50 -35.52 -37.71
N LEU A 569 57.80 -35.49 -38.85
CA LEU A 569 58.32 -35.99 -40.13
C LEU A 569 59.52 -35.18 -40.64
N GLY A 570 59.51 -33.85 -40.46
CA GLY A 570 60.65 -32.99 -40.79
C GLY A 570 61.88 -33.29 -39.92
N ARG A 571 61.67 -33.59 -38.64
CA ARG A 571 62.74 -33.92 -37.68
C ARG A 571 63.35 -35.31 -37.90
N ARG A 572 62.58 -36.27 -38.44
CA ARG A 572 63.11 -37.59 -38.85
C ARG A 572 64.01 -37.47 -40.09
N LYS A 573 63.63 -36.65 -41.09
CA LYS A 573 64.46 -36.38 -42.29
C LYS A 573 65.75 -35.62 -42.00
N SER A 574 65.80 -34.77 -40.97
CA SER A 574 67.01 -34.04 -40.58
C SER A 574 67.99 -34.85 -39.75
N LYS A 575 67.59 -36.04 -39.27
CA LYS A 575 68.44 -36.98 -38.53
C LYS A 575 69.00 -38.13 -39.40
N SER A 576 68.53 -38.23 -40.65
CA SER A 576 68.92 -39.25 -41.63
C SER A 576 69.79 -38.68 -42.77
N LYS A 577 70.29 -37.46 -42.60
CA LYS A 577 71.39 -36.83 -43.34
C LYS A 577 72.49 -36.55 -42.34
#